data_AF-A0AAE1XVC1-F1
#
_entry.id   AF-A0AAE1XVC1-F1
#
_cell.length_a   1.000
_cell.length_b   1.000
_cell.length_c   1.000
_cell.angle_alpha   90.00
_cell.angle_beta   90.00
_cell.angle_gamma   90.00
#
_symmetry.space_group_name_H-M   'P 1'
#
loop_
_entity.id
_entity.type
_entity.pdbx_description
1 polymer ?
#
loop_
_entity_poly.entity_id
_entity_poly.type
_entity_poly.pdbx_seq_one_letter_code
_entity_poly.pdbx_strand_id
1 'polypeptide(L)'
;MAATTTKRVTVHECCRVAPLAAAGEAAEQSLPLTFFNVVWVHFHPIQRLLFYPSPCSTTDFLEIIVPNLKKSLSQTLRNYLPLAGNLIHPLNSDIPELRYVPGDSVSVTFAEASEDSDFDYLTGNQARDSDEFYAFAPDLPEPKTDSESGLKIIPVLAIQVTLFPGTGICIGTINHHAVGDASSIVGFIKAWSRAAKLGENQQLSAENQSLHFMTDRD
;
A
#
# COMPACT_ATOMS: atom_id res chain seq x y z
N MET A 1 24.31 -7.63 27.08
CA MET A 1 24.88 -7.63 25.72
C MET A 1 23.94 -6.83 24.85
N ALA A 2 24.43 -5.77 24.19
CA ALA A 2 23.61 -5.01 23.26
C ALA A 2 23.28 -5.94 22.09
N ALA A 3 22.00 -6.23 21.87
CA ALA A 3 21.56 -6.98 20.70
C ALA A 3 21.92 -6.12 19.48
N THR A 4 22.84 -6.61 18.66
CA THR A 4 23.11 -6.04 17.35
C THR A 4 21.82 -6.15 16.55
N THR A 5 21.11 -5.05 16.34
CA THR A 5 19.88 -5.05 15.55
C THR A 5 20.25 -5.31 14.10
N THR A 6 20.29 -6.58 13.69
CA THR A 6 20.46 -6.94 12.28
C THR A 6 19.28 -6.35 11.51
N LYS A 7 19.58 -5.51 10.51
CA LYS A 7 18.57 -4.89 9.68
C LYS A 7 17.90 -5.99 8.83
N ARG A 8 16.66 -6.35 9.18
CA ARG A 8 15.92 -7.44 8.51
C ARG A 8 15.47 -7.15 7.09
N VAL A 9 15.50 -5.88 6.67
CA VAL A 9 15.15 -5.49 5.30
C VAL A 9 16.11 -4.44 4.74
N THR A 10 16.44 -4.55 3.46
CA THR A 10 17.14 -3.53 2.68
C THR A 10 16.13 -2.79 1.82
N VAL A 11 15.98 -1.49 2.03
CA VAL A 11 15.06 -0.66 1.25
C VAL A 11 15.70 -0.33 -0.09
N HIS A 12 15.01 -0.66 -1.18
CA HIS A 12 15.40 -0.30 -2.54
C HIS A 12 14.80 1.04 -2.96
N GLU A 13 13.54 1.29 -2.59
CA GLU A 13 12.84 2.52 -2.96
C GLU A 13 11.79 2.92 -1.91
N CYS A 14 11.71 4.23 -1.63
CA CYS A 14 10.54 4.84 -0.98
C CYS A 14 9.92 5.84 -1.97
N CYS A 15 8.63 5.71 -2.22
CA CYS A 15 7.92 6.56 -3.17
C CYS A 15 6.54 6.97 -2.66
N ARG A 16 5.90 7.90 -3.37
CA ARG A 16 4.53 8.33 -3.14
C ARG A 16 3.68 7.97 -4.35
N VAL A 17 2.56 7.28 -4.11
CA VAL A 17 1.62 6.89 -5.17
C VAL A 17 0.34 7.69 -5.01
N ALA A 18 0.11 8.61 -5.94
CA ALA A 18 -1.10 9.43 -6.01
C ALA A 18 -2.21 8.69 -6.80
N PRO A 19 -3.49 9.00 -6.55
CA PRO A 19 -4.60 8.52 -7.38
C PRO A 19 -4.43 8.93 -8.85
N LEU A 20 -4.85 8.06 -9.77
CA LEU A 20 -4.83 8.38 -11.19
C LEU A 20 -5.82 9.51 -11.50
N ALA A 21 -5.31 10.63 -11.99
CA ALA A 21 -6.10 11.77 -12.48
C ALA A 21 -6.93 11.36 -13.71
N ALA A 22 -8.21 11.69 -13.73
CA ALA A 22 -9.13 11.33 -14.81
C ALA A 22 -9.32 12.51 -15.75
N ALA A 23 -8.52 12.63 -16.82
CA ALA A 23 -8.63 13.73 -17.79
C ALA A 23 -8.87 15.12 -17.14
N GLY A 24 -8.21 15.34 -15.99
CA GLY A 24 -8.45 16.38 -14.99
C GLY A 24 -7.97 15.90 -13.62
N GLU A 25 -7.54 16.81 -12.75
CA GLU A 25 -7.13 16.46 -11.38
C GLU A 25 -8.31 15.83 -10.62
N ALA A 26 -8.05 14.81 -9.80
CA ALA A 26 -9.08 14.24 -8.95
C ALA A 26 -9.61 15.34 -8.01
N ALA A 27 -10.92 15.57 -8.00
CA ALA A 27 -11.52 16.61 -7.16
C ALA A 27 -11.26 16.32 -5.67
N GLU A 28 -11.13 17.39 -4.89
CA GLU A 28 -11.10 17.30 -3.44
C GLU A 28 -12.31 16.50 -2.94
N GLN A 29 -12.07 15.61 -1.96
CA GLN A 29 -13.11 14.82 -1.33
C GLN A 29 -12.96 14.91 0.19
N SER A 30 -13.98 15.46 0.85
CA SER A 30 -14.13 15.42 2.30
C SER A 30 -15.23 14.45 2.69
N LEU A 31 -14.95 13.63 3.69
CA LEU A 31 -15.88 12.69 4.28
C LEU A 31 -15.92 12.93 5.81
N PRO A 32 -16.99 13.55 6.34
CA PRO A 32 -17.12 13.75 7.77
C PRO A 32 -17.18 12.40 8.48
N LEU A 33 -16.53 12.28 9.63
CA LEU A 33 -16.57 11.04 10.39
C LEU A 33 -17.96 10.78 10.94
N THR A 34 -18.43 9.54 10.79
CA THR A 34 -19.65 9.08 11.46
C THR A 34 -19.33 8.68 12.90
N PHE A 35 -20.35 8.49 13.74
CA PHE A 35 -20.20 7.92 15.08
C PHE A 35 -19.39 6.60 15.08
N PHE A 36 -19.57 5.76 14.05
CA PHE A 36 -18.83 4.52 13.90
C PHE A 36 -17.34 4.72 13.65
N ASN A 37 -16.92 5.86 13.10
CA ASN A 37 -15.52 6.16 12.83
C ASN A 37 -14.85 6.92 13.98
N VAL A 38 -15.58 7.80 14.66
CA VAL A 38 -15.04 8.67 15.73
C VAL A 38 -14.41 7.86 16.87
N VAL A 39 -15.01 6.73 17.24
CA VAL A 39 -14.47 5.84 18.30
C VAL A 39 -13.08 5.30 17.97
N TRP A 40 -12.67 5.32 16.70
CA TRP A 40 -11.38 4.82 16.22
C TRP A 40 -10.34 5.92 15.99
N VAL A 41 -10.64 7.19 16.31
CA VAL A 41 -9.71 8.33 16.10
C VAL A 41 -8.46 8.20 16.95
N HIS A 42 -8.57 7.64 18.16
CA HIS A 42 -7.44 7.46 19.08
C HIS A 42 -6.98 6.00 19.18
N PHE A 43 -7.46 5.13 18.28
CA PHE A 43 -7.06 3.74 18.24
C PHE A 43 -5.71 3.60 17.53
N HIS A 44 -4.89 2.65 17.95
CA HIS A 44 -3.62 2.40 17.27
C HIS A 44 -3.87 1.99 15.80
N PRO A 45 -2.93 2.26 14.88
CA PRO A 45 -3.05 1.81 13.50
C PRO A 45 -3.16 0.28 13.41
N ILE A 46 -3.82 -0.20 12.36
CA ILE A 46 -3.95 -1.63 12.10
C ILE A 46 -2.92 -2.04 11.06
N GLN A 47 -2.07 -2.99 11.42
CA GLN A 47 -1.08 -3.61 10.54
C GLN A 47 -1.60 -4.96 10.01
N ARG A 48 -1.32 -5.26 8.74
CA ARG A 48 -1.63 -6.54 8.10
C ARG A 48 -0.51 -6.93 7.16
N LEU A 49 -0.13 -8.21 7.18
CA LEU A 49 0.86 -8.79 6.27
C LEU A 49 0.19 -9.87 5.42
N LEU A 50 0.46 -9.83 4.12
CA LEU A 50 0.02 -10.84 3.15
C LEU A 50 1.25 -11.43 2.48
N PHE A 51 1.52 -12.71 2.76
CA PHE A 51 2.64 -13.44 2.18
C PHE A 51 2.18 -14.24 0.96
N TYR A 52 2.94 -14.13 -0.13
CA TYR A 52 2.67 -14.78 -1.40
C TYR A 52 3.88 -15.62 -1.81
N PRO A 53 3.77 -16.97 -1.87
CA PRO A 53 4.77 -17.82 -2.49
C PRO A 53 4.86 -17.45 -3.98
N SER A 54 5.95 -16.82 -4.36
CA SER A 54 6.14 -16.24 -5.69
C SER A 54 7.65 -16.08 -5.92
N PRO A 55 8.35 -17.16 -6.29
CA PRO A 55 9.77 -17.11 -6.59
C PRO A 55 10.06 -16.05 -7.65
N CYS A 56 10.90 -15.08 -7.30
CA CYS A 56 11.19 -13.92 -8.14
C CYS A 56 12.63 -13.48 -7.90
N SER A 57 13.33 -13.08 -8.97
CA SER A 57 14.65 -12.43 -8.83
C SER A 57 14.47 -10.98 -8.36
N THR A 58 15.52 -10.39 -7.79
CA THR A 58 15.52 -8.95 -7.45
C THR A 58 15.30 -8.08 -8.69
N THR A 59 15.88 -8.47 -9.82
CA THR A 59 15.69 -7.75 -11.09
C THR A 59 14.23 -7.76 -11.55
N ASP A 60 13.60 -8.94 -11.63
CA ASP A 60 12.19 -9.05 -12.04
C ASP A 60 11.27 -8.31 -11.08
N PHE A 61 11.58 -8.35 -9.78
CA PHE A 61 10.83 -7.61 -8.77
C PHE A 61 10.86 -6.12 -9.07
N LEU A 62 12.05 -5.53 -9.24
CA LEU A 62 12.23 -4.10 -9.45
C LEU A 62 11.75 -3.63 -10.83
N GLU A 63 11.95 -4.42 -11.88
CA GLU A 63 11.66 -4.00 -13.26
C GLU A 63 10.21 -4.30 -13.69
N ILE A 64 9.56 -5.32 -13.12
CA ILE A 64 8.23 -5.77 -13.53
C ILE A 64 7.21 -5.54 -12.42
N ILE A 65 7.45 -6.10 -11.23
CA ILE A 65 6.45 -6.10 -10.15
C ILE A 65 6.25 -4.70 -9.58
N VAL A 66 7.34 -3.98 -9.27
CA VAL A 66 7.27 -2.64 -8.68
C VAL A 66 6.49 -1.64 -9.57
N PRO A 67 6.78 -1.49 -10.88
CA PRO A 67 5.99 -0.61 -11.75
C PRO A 67 4.52 -1.01 -11.84
N ASN A 68 4.23 -2.32 -11.93
CA ASN A 68 2.86 -2.83 -12.01
C ASN A 68 2.06 -2.57 -10.73
N LEU A 69 2.68 -2.75 -9.56
CA LEU A 69 2.06 -2.42 -8.28
C LEU A 69 1.78 -0.93 -8.14
N LYS A 70 2.72 -0.05 -8.51
CA LYS A 70 2.50 1.42 -8.49
C LYS A 70 1.35 1.83 -9.39
N LYS A 71 1.33 1.35 -10.63
CA LYS A 71 0.31 1.68 -11.63
C LYS A 71 -1.08 1.21 -11.18
N SER A 72 -1.19 -0.05 -10.77
CA SER A 72 -2.46 -0.63 -10.30
C SER A 72 -2.95 0.00 -9.01
N LEU A 73 -2.05 0.39 -8.10
CA LEU A 73 -2.39 1.11 -6.88
C LEU A 73 -2.95 2.49 -7.22
N SER A 74 -2.26 3.26 -8.07
CA SER A 74 -2.73 4.58 -8.52
C SER A 74 -4.13 4.51 -9.16
N GLN A 75 -4.37 3.51 -10.03
CA GLN A 75 -5.69 3.25 -10.62
C GLN A 75 -6.75 2.90 -9.58
N THR A 76 -6.39 2.13 -8.56
CA THR A 76 -7.34 1.72 -7.51
C THR A 76 -7.68 2.88 -6.58
N LEU A 77 -6.69 3.68 -6.18
CA LEU A 77 -6.87 4.84 -5.31
C LEU A 77 -7.84 5.87 -5.88
N ARG A 78 -7.97 5.95 -7.21
CA ARG A 78 -9.01 6.78 -7.86
C ARG A 78 -10.43 6.48 -7.35
N ASN A 79 -10.73 5.22 -7.02
CA ASN A 79 -12.04 4.81 -6.52
C ASN A 79 -12.08 4.72 -4.99
N TYR A 80 -10.95 4.93 -4.32
CA TYR A 80 -10.77 4.85 -2.87
C TYR A 80 -10.00 6.08 -2.36
N LEU A 81 -10.39 7.27 -2.81
CA LEU A 81 -9.70 8.52 -2.51
C LEU A 81 -9.44 8.76 -1.01
N PRO A 82 -10.32 8.40 -0.05
CA PRO A 82 -10.04 8.61 1.36
C PRO A 82 -8.79 7.86 1.84
N LEU A 83 -8.40 6.76 1.19
CA LEU A 83 -7.17 6.02 1.50
C LEU A 83 -5.90 6.72 0.98
N ALA A 84 -6.01 7.61 0.00
CA ALA A 84 -4.90 8.44 -0.45
C ALA A 84 -4.78 9.75 0.34
N GLY A 85 -5.86 10.16 1.01
CA GLY A 85 -5.93 11.39 1.79
C GLY A 85 -5.40 11.25 3.22
N ASN A 86 -5.93 12.10 4.09
CA ASN A 86 -5.50 12.25 5.48
C ASN A 86 -6.72 12.35 6.41
N LEU A 87 -6.55 11.95 7.66
CA LEU A 87 -7.45 12.30 8.74
C LEU A 87 -7.06 13.71 9.21
N ILE A 88 -7.97 14.67 9.01
CA ILE A 88 -7.83 16.06 9.40
C ILE A 88 -8.46 16.21 10.78
N HIS A 89 -7.65 16.57 11.77
CA HIS A 89 -8.07 16.75 13.15
C HIS A 89 -7.89 18.21 13.57
N PRO A 90 -8.99 18.97 13.72
CA PRO A 90 -8.93 20.35 14.20
C PRO A 90 -8.45 20.44 15.66
N LEU A 91 -7.59 21.41 15.96
CA LEU A 91 -7.06 21.62 17.32
C LEU A 91 -8.06 22.29 18.27
N ASN A 92 -9.09 22.94 17.73
CA ASN A 92 -10.13 23.68 18.46
C ASN A 92 -11.32 22.80 18.92
N SER A 93 -11.18 21.47 18.94
CA SER A 93 -12.21 20.50 19.33
C SER A 93 -13.37 20.29 18.34
N ASP A 94 -13.23 20.74 17.09
CA ASP A 94 -14.18 20.39 16.03
C ASP A 94 -14.06 18.91 15.62
N ILE A 95 -15.11 18.40 14.96
CA ILE A 95 -15.19 16.98 14.57
C ILE A 95 -14.15 16.69 13.48
N PRO A 96 -13.26 15.69 13.67
CA PRO A 96 -12.33 15.30 12.62
C PRO A 96 -13.04 14.76 11.37
N GLU A 97 -12.37 14.84 10.23
CA GLU A 97 -12.87 14.32 8.95
C GLU A 97 -11.75 13.64 8.14
N LEU A 98 -12.14 12.77 7.22
CA LEU A 98 -11.23 12.24 6.22
C LEU A 98 -11.25 13.19 5.02
N ARG A 99 -10.08 13.65 4.59
CA ARG A 99 -9.97 14.58 3.46
C ARG A 99 -8.89 14.13 2.51
N TYR A 100 -9.22 14.11 1.23
CA TYR A 100 -8.29 14.00 0.13
C TYR A 100 -8.26 15.34 -0.63
N VAL A 101 -7.07 15.90 -0.85
CA VAL A 101 -6.85 17.04 -1.74
C VAL A 101 -5.91 16.67 -2.90
N PRO A 102 -5.98 17.34 -4.07
CA PRO A 102 -5.02 17.13 -5.15
C PRO A 102 -3.57 17.22 -4.66
N GLY A 103 -2.76 16.21 -4.98
CA GLY A 103 -1.37 16.07 -4.50
C GLY A 103 -1.20 15.11 -3.33
N ASP A 104 -2.29 14.75 -2.62
CA ASP A 104 -2.26 13.68 -1.63
C ASP A 104 -1.94 12.32 -2.26
N SER A 105 -1.24 11.48 -1.50
CA SER A 105 -0.62 10.26 -1.98
C SER A 105 -0.30 9.29 -0.84
N VAL A 106 -0.25 8.00 -1.18
CA VAL A 106 0.11 6.92 -0.26
C VAL A 106 1.62 6.73 -0.25
N SER A 107 2.20 6.58 0.95
CA SER A 107 3.61 6.20 1.12
C SER A 107 3.79 4.72 0.81
N VAL A 108 4.69 4.39 -0.12
CA VAL A 108 4.97 3.01 -0.52
C VAL A 108 6.47 2.74 -0.49
N THR A 109 6.85 1.69 0.24
CA THR A 109 8.24 1.24 0.35
C THR A 109 8.41 -0.10 -0.36
N PHE A 110 9.43 -0.19 -1.21
CA PHE A 110 9.87 -1.44 -1.84
C PHE A 110 11.19 -1.84 -1.21
N ALA A 111 11.23 -3.06 -0.67
CA ALA A 111 12.36 -3.57 0.08
C ALA A 111 12.64 -5.03 -0.27
N GLU A 112 13.77 -5.52 0.21
CA GLU A 112 14.19 -6.91 0.11
C GLU A 112 14.55 -7.42 1.51
N ALA A 113 14.10 -8.62 1.85
CA ALA A 113 14.37 -9.26 3.12
C ALA A 113 15.84 -9.71 3.19
N SER A 114 16.43 -9.67 4.38
CA SER A 114 17.77 -10.22 4.61
C SER A 114 17.79 -11.73 4.39
N GLU A 115 18.97 -12.30 4.10
CA GLU A 115 19.14 -13.75 3.97
C GLU A 115 18.72 -14.53 5.24
N ASP A 116 18.85 -13.90 6.42
CA ASP A 116 18.39 -14.47 7.70
C ASP A 116 16.85 -14.51 7.87
N SER A 117 16.09 -13.87 6.98
CA SER A 117 14.64 -13.83 7.06
C SER A 117 14.02 -15.03 6.32
N ASP A 118 13.71 -16.09 7.07
CA ASP A 118 13.15 -17.33 6.54
C ASP A 118 11.64 -17.19 6.24
N PHE A 119 11.27 -17.18 4.95
CA PHE A 119 9.89 -17.07 4.48
C PHE A 119 9.01 -18.26 4.90
N ASP A 120 9.52 -19.48 4.87
CA ASP A 120 8.76 -20.68 5.21
C ASP A 120 8.50 -20.73 6.71
N TYR A 121 9.49 -20.35 7.52
CA TYR A 121 9.29 -20.13 8.93
C TYR A 121 8.24 -19.03 9.18
N LEU A 122 8.35 -17.86 8.54
CA LEU A 122 7.42 -16.74 8.72
C LEU A 122 5.99 -17.04 8.23
N THR A 123 5.78 -18.02 7.37
CA THR A 123 4.45 -18.39 6.84
C THR A 123 3.87 -19.67 7.46
N GLY A 124 4.67 -20.43 8.22
CA GLY A 124 4.22 -21.63 8.92
C GLY A 124 3.21 -21.36 10.04
N ASN A 125 2.63 -22.43 10.59
CA ASN A 125 1.62 -22.33 11.67
C ASN A 125 2.19 -22.61 13.08
N GLN A 126 3.49 -22.86 13.18
CA GLN A 126 4.18 -23.01 14.46
C GLN A 126 4.24 -21.68 15.24
N ALA A 127 4.56 -21.79 16.54
CA ALA A 127 4.90 -20.63 17.35
C ALA A 127 6.13 -19.92 16.77
N ARG A 128 6.05 -18.60 16.65
CA ARG A 128 7.06 -17.73 16.04
C ARG A 128 7.19 -16.47 16.88
N ASP A 129 8.36 -15.84 16.87
CA ASP A 129 8.54 -14.56 17.54
C ASP A 129 7.74 -13.47 16.79
N SER A 130 6.92 -12.73 17.54
CA SER A 130 6.04 -11.70 16.98
C SER A 130 6.83 -10.49 16.49
N ASP A 131 8.00 -10.22 17.10
CA ASP A 131 8.85 -9.09 16.73
C ASP A 131 9.49 -9.27 15.34
N GLU A 132 9.42 -10.48 14.78
CA GLU A 132 9.86 -10.77 13.42
C GLU A 132 9.01 -10.14 12.33
N PHE A 133 7.74 -9.91 12.61
CA PHE A 133 6.79 -9.43 11.61
C PHE A 133 6.85 -7.91 11.41
N TYR A 134 7.29 -7.15 12.42
CA TYR A 134 7.34 -5.68 12.35
C TYR A 134 8.27 -5.15 11.25
N ALA A 135 9.31 -5.91 10.88
CA ALA A 135 10.21 -5.52 9.79
C ALA A 135 9.52 -5.48 8.41
N PHE A 136 8.38 -6.15 8.26
CA PHE A 136 7.66 -6.29 7.00
C PHE A 136 6.40 -5.41 6.93
N ALA A 137 6.08 -4.69 8.01
CA ALA A 137 5.00 -3.71 8.05
C ALA A 137 5.60 -2.29 7.94
N PRO A 138 4.99 -1.40 7.14
CA PRO A 138 5.38 0.01 7.14
C PRO A 138 4.90 0.70 8.42
N ASP A 139 5.52 1.84 8.73
CA ASP A 139 4.97 2.84 9.65
C ASP A 139 4.11 3.86 8.90
N LEU A 140 3.10 4.42 9.57
CA LEU A 140 2.43 5.61 9.03
C LEU A 140 3.40 6.79 9.09
N PRO A 141 3.46 7.64 8.04
CA PRO A 141 4.26 8.85 8.13
C PRO A 141 3.79 9.73 9.29
N GLU A 142 4.76 10.43 9.91
CA GLU A 142 4.49 11.27 11.08
C GLU A 142 3.39 12.30 10.81
N PRO A 143 2.42 12.46 11.73
CA PRO A 143 1.43 13.51 11.64
C PRO A 143 2.07 14.89 11.54
N LYS A 144 1.49 15.76 10.71
CA LYS A 144 1.93 17.16 10.58
C LYS A 144 0.94 18.07 11.28
N THR A 145 1.43 19.06 12.01
CA THR A 145 0.58 20.12 12.56
C THR A 145 0.80 21.38 11.74
N ASP A 146 -0.26 21.84 11.09
CA ASP A 146 -0.30 23.15 10.46
C ASP A 146 -0.77 24.17 11.50
N SER A 147 0.14 25.04 11.90
CA SER A 147 -0.12 26.06 12.93
C SER A 147 -0.94 27.24 12.40
N GLU A 148 -0.94 27.47 11.08
CA GLU A 148 -1.72 28.56 10.47
C GLU A 148 -3.20 28.21 10.38
N SER A 149 -3.50 26.99 9.91
CA SER A 149 -4.89 26.50 9.84
C SER A 149 -5.40 25.89 11.15
N GLY A 150 -4.52 25.59 12.11
CA GLY A 150 -4.88 24.94 13.36
C GLY A 150 -5.32 23.48 13.17
N LEU A 151 -4.75 22.80 12.17
CA LEU A 151 -5.11 21.43 11.78
C LEU A 151 -3.95 20.46 12.04
N LYS A 152 -4.27 19.29 12.58
CA LYS A 152 -3.37 18.13 12.59
C LYS A 152 -3.74 17.21 11.45
N ILE A 153 -2.80 16.97 10.55
CA ILE A 153 -2.93 16.16 9.34
C ILE A 153 -2.29 14.80 9.61
N ILE A 154 -3.09 13.75 9.61
CA ILE A 154 -2.66 12.39 9.96
C ILE A 154 -2.80 11.50 8.73
N PRO A 155 -1.71 10.96 8.16
CA PRO A 155 -1.77 9.99 7.07
C PRO A 155 -2.54 8.73 7.48
N VAL A 156 -3.32 8.17 6.57
CA VAL A 156 -4.25 7.07 6.91
C VAL A 156 -3.86 5.71 6.34
N LEU A 157 -2.93 5.65 5.38
CA LEU A 157 -2.46 4.40 4.77
C LEU A 157 -0.97 4.51 4.40
N ALA A 158 -0.22 3.46 4.67
CA ALA A 158 1.08 3.21 4.08
C ALA A 158 1.23 1.73 3.73
N ILE A 159 2.11 1.45 2.75
CA ILE A 159 2.30 0.12 2.18
C ILE A 159 3.80 -0.20 2.12
N GLN A 160 4.18 -1.42 2.48
CA GLN A 160 5.50 -1.97 2.22
C GLN A 160 5.35 -3.23 1.37
N VAL A 161 6.18 -3.37 0.36
CA VAL A 161 6.29 -4.58 -0.45
C VAL A 161 7.72 -5.09 -0.28
N THR A 162 7.85 -6.26 0.32
CA THR A 162 9.15 -6.88 0.62
C THR A 162 9.33 -8.14 -0.20
N LEU A 163 10.37 -8.19 -1.02
CA LEU A 163 10.82 -9.39 -1.71
C LEU A 163 11.59 -10.30 -0.75
N PHE A 164 11.30 -11.60 -0.78
CA PHE A 164 12.14 -12.66 -0.26
C PHE A 164 12.77 -13.37 -1.47
N PRO A 165 14.05 -13.07 -1.80
CA PRO A 165 14.65 -13.50 -3.06
C PRO A 165 14.47 -15.01 -3.32
N GLY A 166 13.99 -15.35 -4.52
CA GLY A 166 13.77 -16.75 -4.92
C GLY A 166 12.63 -17.48 -4.22
N THR A 167 11.91 -16.85 -3.27
CA THR A 167 10.90 -17.54 -2.45
C THR A 167 9.52 -16.90 -2.57
N GLY A 168 9.39 -15.61 -2.31
CA GLY A 168 8.08 -14.97 -2.25
C GLY A 168 8.10 -13.47 -2.02
N ILE A 169 6.91 -12.91 -1.84
CA ILE A 169 6.70 -11.48 -1.59
C ILE A 169 5.77 -11.31 -0.39
N CYS A 170 6.10 -10.39 0.50
CA CYS A 170 5.20 -9.92 1.55
C CYS A 170 4.68 -8.52 1.20
N ILE A 171 3.36 -8.33 1.25
CA ILE A 171 2.73 -7.02 1.20
C ILE A 171 2.25 -6.66 2.60
N GLY A 172 2.95 -5.73 3.23
CA GLY A 172 2.58 -5.12 4.48
C GLY A 172 1.74 -3.87 4.26
N THR A 173 0.67 -3.72 5.03
CA THR A 173 -0.17 -2.52 5.03
C THR A 173 -0.37 -2.05 6.44
N ILE A 174 -0.35 -0.74 6.65
CA ILE A 174 -0.75 -0.09 7.89
C ILE A 174 -1.81 0.95 7.58
N ASN A 175 -2.89 0.98 8.35
CA ASN A 175 -3.92 2.00 8.17
C ASN A 175 -4.41 2.57 9.50
N HIS A 176 -4.78 3.85 9.49
CA HIS A 176 -5.49 4.48 10.60
C HIS A 176 -6.91 3.92 10.65
N HIS A 177 -7.37 3.43 11.81
CA HIS A 177 -8.62 2.67 11.87
C HIS A 177 -9.87 3.52 11.56
N ALA A 178 -9.84 4.83 11.84
CA ALA A 178 -10.92 5.75 11.44
C ALA A 178 -11.23 5.78 9.93
N VAL A 179 -10.28 5.38 9.05
CA VAL A 179 -10.49 5.40 7.59
C VAL A 179 -11.44 4.32 7.10
N GLY A 180 -11.60 3.24 7.85
CA GLY A 180 -12.44 2.13 7.43
C GLY A 180 -12.36 0.92 8.35
N ASP A 181 -13.42 0.11 8.31
CA ASP A 181 -13.48 -1.20 8.94
C ASP A 181 -12.74 -2.27 8.12
N ALA A 182 -12.71 -3.50 8.64
CA ALA A 182 -12.07 -4.62 7.95
C ALA A 182 -12.68 -4.86 6.55
N SER A 183 -13.99 -4.72 6.39
CA SER A 183 -14.69 -4.92 5.12
C SER A 183 -14.22 -3.93 4.06
N SER A 184 -14.09 -2.66 4.43
CA SER A 184 -13.62 -1.57 3.56
C SER A 184 -12.17 -1.79 3.13
N ILE A 185 -11.27 -2.11 4.07
CA ILE A 185 -9.86 -2.34 3.78
C ILE A 185 -9.65 -3.60 2.92
N VAL A 186 -10.34 -4.70 3.23
CA VAL A 186 -10.28 -5.92 2.41
C VAL A 186 -10.89 -5.70 1.03
N GLY A 187 -11.95 -4.88 0.93
CA GLY A 187 -12.53 -4.46 -0.34
C GLY A 187 -11.53 -3.73 -1.23
N PHE A 188 -10.78 -2.77 -0.65
CA PHE A 188 -9.69 -2.07 -1.31
C PHE A 188 -8.59 -3.04 -1.79
N ILE A 189 -8.09 -3.92 -0.92
CA ILE A 189 -7.04 -4.89 -1.28
C ILE A 189 -7.50 -5.80 -2.43
N LYS A 190 -8.76 -6.25 -2.41
CA LYS A 190 -9.36 -7.05 -3.50
C LYS A 190 -9.52 -6.26 -4.80
N ALA A 191 -9.82 -4.96 -4.73
CA ALA A 191 -9.89 -4.11 -5.91
C ALA A 191 -8.49 -3.89 -6.51
N TRP A 192 -7.50 -3.63 -5.65
CA TRP A 192 -6.11 -3.44 -6.06
C TRP A 192 -5.53 -4.70 -6.72
N SER A 193 -5.73 -5.88 -6.14
CA SER A 193 -5.25 -7.13 -6.74
C SER A 193 -5.86 -7.42 -8.10
N ARG A 194 -7.15 -7.09 -8.31
CA ARG A 194 -7.80 -7.18 -9.62
C ARG A 194 -7.19 -6.22 -10.63
N ALA A 195 -6.92 -4.97 -10.24
CA ALA A 195 -6.27 -3.99 -11.10
C ALA A 195 -4.85 -4.43 -11.50
N ALA A 196 -4.08 -4.98 -10.55
CA ALA A 196 -2.74 -5.51 -10.82
C ALA A 196 -2.77 -6.66 -11.84
N LYS A 197 -3.69 -7.62 -11.67
CA LYS A 197 -3.85 -8.76 -12.60
C LYS A 197 -4.29 -8.33 -14.01
N LEU A 198 -5.15 -7.33 -14.13
CA LEU A 198 -5.60 -6.84 -15.44
C LEU A 198 -4.49 -6.07 -16.18
N GLY A 199 -3.57 -5.43 -15.45
CA GLY A 199 -2.38 -4.80 -16.01
C GLY A 199 -1.43 -5.81 -16.68
N GLU A 200 -1.23 -6.98 -16.06
CA GLU A 200 -0.44 -8.08 -16.63
C GLU A 200 -1.06 -8.62 -17.93
N ASN A 201 -2.39 -8.80 -17.98
CA ASN A 201 -3.07 -9.27 -19.18
C ASN A 201 -2.97 -8.29 -20.35
N GLN A 202 -2.93 -6.97 -20.09
CA GLN A 202 -2.71 -5.98 -21.13
C GLN A 202 -1.25 -5.99 -21.63
N GLN A 203 -0.28 -6.24 -20.76
CA GLN A 203 1.14 -6.42 -21.12
C GLN A 203 1.37 -7.70 -21.93
N LEU A 204 0.81 -8.84 -21.51
CA LEU A 204 0.84 -10.11 -22.27
C LEU A 204 0.12 -10.00 -23.62
N SER A 205 -0.94 -9.17 -23.71
CA SER A 205 -1.61 -8.89 -24.99
C SER A 205 -0.80 -7.95 -25.89
N ALA A 206 0.05 -7.10 -25.32
CA ALA A 206 0.95 -6.22 -26.07
C ALA A 206 2.23 -6.95 -26.54
N GLU A 207 2.72 -7.92 -25.76
CA GLU A 207 3.82 -8.81 -26.18
C GLU A 207 3.39 -9.83 -27.24
N ASN A 208 2.10 -10.19 -27.29
CA ASN A 208 1.54 -11.04 -28.35
C ASN A 208 1.12 -10.30 -29.63
N GLN A 209 1.43 -9.01 -29.79
CA GLN A 209 1.15 -8.27 -31.03
C GLN A 209 2.28 -8.33 -32.07
N SER A 210 3.23 -9.27 -31.92
CA SER A 210 4.21 -9.61 -32.97
C SER A 210 4.00 -11.01 -33.52
N LEU A 211 2.85 -11.27 -34.16
CA LEU A 211 2.75 -12.24 -35.24
C LEU A 211 1.84 -11.66 -36.33
N HIS A 212 2.48 -11.32 -37.45
CA HIS A 212 1.94 -10.59 -38.59
C HIS A 212 1.39 -11.58 -39.64
N PHE A 213 0.10 -11.43 -39.96
CA PHE A 213 -0.56 -11.55 -41.29
C PHE A 213 -0.67 -12.88 -42.09
N MET A 214 -1.79 -12.87 -42.84
CA MET A 214 -2.15 -13.54 -44.12
C MET A 214 -2.72 -14.97 -44.00
N THR A 215 -3.81 -15.36 -44.68
CA THR A 215 -4.58 -14.74 -45.78
C THR A 215 -5.87 -15.55 -46.02
N ASP A 216 -6.86 -14.85 -46.58
CA ASP A 216 -7.92 -15.30 -47.51
C ASP A 216 -9.01 -16.31 -47.11
N ARG A 217 -10.25 -15.86 -47.42
CA ARG A 217 -11.35 -16.51 -48.18
C ARG A 217 -11.27 -18.05 -48.28
N ASP A 218 -12.28 -18.81 -47.88
CA ASP A 218 -13.70 -18.76 -48.31
C ASP A 218 -14.68 -19.10 -47.17
#